data_AF-A0A6A4W324-F1
#
_entry.id   AF-A0A6A4W324-F1
#
_cell.length_a   1.000
_cell.length_b   1.000
_cell.length_c   1.000
_cell.angle_alpha   90.00
_cell.angle_beta   90.00
_cell.angle_gamma   90.00
#
_symmetry.space_group_name_H-M   'P 1'
#
loop_
_entity.id
_entity.type
_entity.pdbx_description
1 polymer ?
#
loop_
_entity_poly.entity_id
_entity_poly.type
_entity_poly.pdbx_seq_one_letter_code
_entity_poly.pdbx_strand_id
1 'polypeptide(L)'
;MRLAGSKTQVLALSQHYVDARDLYIHVDGARVDAGRHLHLLGVTLDRQLHMGEHCARVRKKTKPRIAQLRKMTGRSWGLREPQLRVVANGYIRGALEYAAAAWLPAASESHVELLEIEMRAAARVITGCPVSTPRDPLLAEAGLVPVRARRDLLAARLSCLAASQRSGDPLRAVAEATAPRRLRTTTGWRDTGARALVSAGVRDVPVEERLHVTIPPWIDDTRVQFRLDIGNHISRTAPPDVRRERAEEHLATLPDDAVWVWSDGSAEGGVSAGGSGALIILPSGEEHELRAPAGRICSSTRAELVAIRGALEMLLRLEGGLAESLVIVCADSQAALATLASGAGSQATALGAAVWRLLLVLPAARILPTRKS
;
A
#
# COMPACT_ATOMS: atom_id res chain seq x y z
N MET A 1 -25.54 23.49 10.80
CA MET A 1 -25.62 22.71 9.54
C MET A 1 -27.08 22.38 9.28
N ARG A 2 -27.68 22.81 8.16
CA ARG A 2 -29.04 22.39 7.75
C ARG A 2 -28.92 21.22 6.77
N LEU A 3 -29.65 20.13 7.01
CA LEU A 3 -29.67 18.95 6.15
C LEU A 3 -30.78 19.11 5.11
N ALA A 4 -30.50 18.86 3.82
CA ALA A 4 -31.50 18.98 2.77
C ALA A 4 -32.34 17.70 2.67
N GLY A 5 -33.64 17.77 2.99
CA GLY A 5 -34.54 16.62 2.97
C GLY A 5 -34.63 15.91 1.60
N SER A 6 -34.53 16.66 0.51
CA SER A 6 -34.54 16.10 -0.87
C SER A 6 -33.33 15.23 -1.22
N LYS A 7 -32.23 15.33 -0.45
CA LYS A 7 -31.02 14.53 -0.62
C LYS A 7 -30.85 13.48 0.49
N THR A 8 -31.75 13.45 1.46
CA THR A 8 -31.71 12.49 2.56
C THR A 8 -32.32 11.17 2.13
N GLN A 9 -31.67 10.07 2.51
CA GLN A 9 -32.21 8.72 2.38
C GLN A 9 -32.26 8.09 3.77
N VAL A 10 -33.26 7.24 3.99
CA VAL A 10 -33.44 6.50 5.23
C VAL A 10 -33.47 5.02 4.90
N LEU A 11 -32.77 4.22 5.71
CA LEU A 11 -32.81 2.77 5.66
C LEU A 11 -32.95 2.24 7.08
N ALA A 12 -34.01 1.48 7.32
CA ALA A 12 -34.10 0.68 8.54
C ALA A 12 -33.12 -0.49 8.43
N LEU A 13 -32.31 -0.74 9.45
CA LEU A 13 -31.52 -1.96 9.56
C LEU A 13 -32.27 -2.93 10.49
N SER A 14 -33.04 -3.84 9.90
CA SER A 14 -33.85 -4.80 10.66
C SER A 14 -33.98 -6.13 9.90
N GLN A 15 -34.32 -7.21 10.61
CA GLN A 15 -34.74 -8.48 10.03
C GLN A 15 -36.25 -8.53 9.76
N HIS A 16 -37.07 -7.72 10.43
CA HIS A 16 -38.52 -7.64 10.24
C HIS A 16 -38.92 -6.53 9.28
N TYR A 17 -39.71 -6.88 8.25
CA TYR A 17 -40.15 -5.91 7.23
C TYR A 17 -41.05 -4.81 7.82
N VAL A 18 -41.84 -5.16 8.84
CA VAL A 18 -42.75 -4.24 9.54
C VAL A 18 -42.02 -3.03 10.12
N ASP A 19 -40.80 -3.21 10.62
CA ASP A 19 -39.98 -2.12 11.18
C ASP A 19 -39.58 -1.06 10.13
N ALA A 20 -39.61 -1.43 8.85
CA ALA A 20 -39.25 -0.55 7.74
C ALA A 20 -40.47 0.02 7.00
N ARG A 21 -41.64 -0.63 7.11
CA ARG A 21 -42.80 -0.36 6.23
C ARG A 21 -43.33 1.06 6.40
N ASP A 22 -43.41 1.51 7.65
CA ASP A 22 -44.04 2.78 8.03
C ASP A 22 -43.03 3.73 8.69
N LEU A 23 -41.73 3.48 8.51
CA LEU A 23 -40.66 4.32 9.06
C LEU A 23 -40.46 5.56 8.19
N TYR A 24 -40.50 6.73 8.82
CA TYR A 24 -40.16 8.01 8.20
C TYR A 24 -39.48 8.94 9.21
N ILE A 25 -38.77 9.93 8.70
CA ILE A 25 -38.22 11.04 9.50
C ILE A 25 -38.58 12.38 8.87
N HIS A 26 -38.57 13.45 9.66
CA HIS A 26 -38.69 14.81 9.16
C HIS A 26 -37.32 15.48 9.09
N VAL A 27 -36.95 15.99 7.91
CA VAL A 27 -35.69 16.71 7.67
C VAL A 27 -36.01 18.01 6.94
N ASP A 28 -35.72 19.14 7.57
CA ASP A 28 -36.00 20.48 7.02
C ASP A 28 -37.48 20.67 6.63
N GLY A 29 -38.39 20.18 7.48
CA GLY A 29 -39.84 20.19 7.23
C GLY A 29 -40.34 19.15 6.22
N ALA A 30 -39.46 18.53 5.43
CA ALA A 30 -39.82 17.49 4.49
C ALA A 30 -39.88 16.11 5.16
N ARG A 31 -40.91 15.33 4.85
CA ARG A 31 -41.01 13.91 5.25
C ARG A 31 -40.15 13.05 4.31
N VAL A 32 -39.33 12.18 4.88
CA VAL A 32 -38.48 11.23 4.16
C VAL A 32 -38.79 9.81 4.65
N ASP A 33 -39.41 9.01 3.78
CA ASP A 33 -39.76 7.61 4.08
C ASP A 33 -38.55 6.67 3.90
N ALA A 34 -38.56 5.57 4.65
CA ALA A 34 -37.52 4.54 4.58
C ALA A 34 -37.56 3.78 3.24
N GLY A 35 -36.44 3.79 2.54
CA GLY A 35 -36.24 3.02 1.32
C GLY A 35 -35.84 1.57 1.59
N ARG A 36 -36.01 0.71 0.58
CA ARG A 36 -35.49 -0.68 0.61
C ARG A 36 -33.97 -0.76 0.49
N HIS A 37 -33.39 0.24 -0.16
CA HIS A 37 -31.97 0.37 -0.42
C HIS A 37 -31.52 1.79 -0.14
N LEU A 38 -30.29 1.94 0.31
CA LEU A 38 -29.64 3.22 0.51
C LEU A 38 -28.33 3.27 -0.27
N HIS A 39 -28.06 4.40 -0.91
CA HIS A 39 -26.85 4.62 -1.68
C HIS A 39 -25.92 5.55 -0.91
N LEU A 40 -24.80 5.00 -0.44
CA LEU A 40 -23.80 5.74 0.30
C LEU A 40 -22.45 5.58 -0.36
N LEU A 41 -21.86 6.70 -0.81
CA LEU A 41 -20.53 6.75 -1.40
C LEU A 41 -20.30 5.64 -2.44
N GLY A 42 -21.26 5.41 -3.34
CA GLY A 42 -21.17 4.40 -4.40
C GLY A 42 -21.47 2.95 -4.00
N VAL A 43 -21.75 2.68 -2.72
CA VAL A 43 -22.17 1.37 -2.19
C VAL A 43 -23.68 1.34 -1.99
N THR A 44 -24.30 0.19 -2.27
CA THR A 44 -25.74 -0.03 -2.04
C THR A 44 -25.94 -0.87 -0.80
N LEU A 45 -26.53 -0.28 0.23
CA LEU A 45 -26.88 -0.99 1.44
C LEU A 45 -28.32 -1.47 1.30
N ASP A 46 -28.53 -2.75 1.60
CA ASP A 46 -29.86 -3.32 1.82
C ASP A 46 -30.11 -3.47 3.32
N ARG A 47 -31.39 -3.60 3.68
CA ARG A 47 -31.89 -3.70 5.05
C ARG A 47 -31.19 -4.77 5.91
N GLN A 48 -30.74 -5.87 5.30
CA GLN A 48 -30.10 -7.00 5.97
C GLN A 48 -28.56 -6.98 5.84
N LEU A 49 -28.01 -6.01 5.12
CA LEU A 49 -26.59 -5.89 4.78
C LEU A 49 -26.02 -7.14 4.08
N HIS A 50 -26.84 -7.85 3.30
CA HIS A 50 -26.41 -9.04 2.55
C HIS A 50 -25.64 -8.70 1.25
N MET A 51 -25.65 -7.42 0.85
CA MET A 51 -24.95 -6.86 -0.30
C MET A 51 -25.39 -7.46 -1.64
N GLY A 52 -26.55 -8.12 -1.70
CA GLY A 52 -27.05 -8.78 -2.91
C GLY A 52 -27.35 -7.81 -4.03
N GLU A 53 -28.12 -6.75 -3.72
CA GLU A 53 -28.43 -5.68 -4.67
C GLU A 53 -27.14 -4.98 -5.14
N HIS A 54 -26.19 -4.76 -4.23
CA HIS A 54 -24.91 -4.18 -4.58
C HIS A 54 -24.12 -5.05 -5.58
N CYS A 55 -24.01 -6.36 -5.32
CA CYS A 55 -23.35 -7.31 -6.22
C CYS A 55 -24.05 -7.36 -7.60
N ALA A 56 -25.39 -7.32 -7.63
CA ALA A 56 -26.15 -7.27 -8.88
C ALA A 56 -25.86 -5.99 -9.68
N ARG A 57 -25.81 -4.83 -9.01
CA ARG A 57 -25.44 -3.55 -9.64
C ARG A 57 -24.00 -3.53 -10.13
N VAL A 58 -23.06 -4.05 -9.34
CA VAL A 58 -21.65 -4.19 -9.74
C VAL A 58 -21.55 -5.07 -10.99
N ARG A 59 -22.20 -6.24 -11.00
CA ARG A 59 -22.27 -7.11 -12.17
C ARG A 59 -22.82 -6.42 -13.40
N LYS A 60 -23.92 -5.67 -13.27
CA LYS A 60 -24.52 -4.88 -14.36
C LYS A 60 -23.55 -3.83 -14.91
N LYS A 61 -22.71 -3.24 -14.06
CA LYS A 61 -21.64 -2.31 -14.47
C LYS A 61 -20.46 -3.03 -15.14
N THR A 62 -20.09 -4.23 -14.69
CA THR A 62 -18.90 -4.95 -15.16
C THR A 62 -19.10 -5.58 -16.55
N LYS A 63 -20.27 -6.15 -16.82
CA LYS A 63 -20.60 -6.79 -18.12
C LYS A 63 -20.28 -5.94 -19.36
N PRO A 64 -20.74 -4.67 -19.48
CA PRO A 64 -20.44 -3.86 -20.66
C PRO A 64 -18.94 -3.57 -20.80
N ARG A 65 -18.20 -3.49 -19.69
CA ARG A 65 -16.73 -3.29 -19.71
C ARG A 65 -16.00 -4.50 -20.26
N ILE A 66 -16.45 -5.71 -19.92
CA ILE A 66 -15.93 -6.96 -20.51
C ILE A 66 -16.25 -7.02 -22.01
N ALA A 67 -17.46 -6.60 -22.41
CA ALA A 67 -17.80 -6.53 -23.82
C ALA A 67 -16.91 -5.53 -24.59
N GLN A 68 -16.55 -4.40 -23.98
CA GLN A 68 -15.59 -3.44 -24.54
C GLN A 68 -14.18 -4.02 -24.62
N LEU A 69 -13.70 -4.72 -23.58
CA LEU A 69 -12.42 -5.42 -23.62
C LEU A 69 -12.37 -6.43 -24.77
N ARG A 70 -13.46 -7.17 -25.01
CA ARG A 70 -13.55 -8.12 -26.12
C ARG A 70 -13.42 -7.45 -27.48
N LYS A 71 -13.89 -6.22 -27.64
CA LYS A 71 -13.71 -5.47 -28.89
C LYS A 71 -12.25 -5.13 -29.16
N MET A 72 -11.36 -5.22 -28.16
CA MET A 72 -9.93 -4.92 -28.31
C MET A 72 -9.09 -6.13 -28.73
N THR A 73 -9.68 -7.31 -28.94
CA THR A 73 -8.94 -8.57 -29.23
C THR A 73 -8.78 -8.86 -30.73
N GLY A 74 -8.66 -7.83 -31.58
CA GLY A 74 -8.50 -7.99 -33.03
C GLY A 74 -7.22 -8.76 -33.41
N ARG A 75 -7.26 -9.59 -34.48
CA ARG A 75 -6.10 -10.41 -34.89
C ARG A 75 -4.90 -9.60 -35.38
N SER A 76 -5.12 -8.55 -36.18
CA SER A 76 -4.06 -7.75 -36.79
C SER A 76 -3.78 -6.42 -36.07
N TRP A 77 -4.74 -5.93 -35.28
CA TRP A 77 -4.69 -4.60 -34.65
C TRP A 77 -5.00 -4.64 -33.14
N GLY A 78 -5.37 -5.80 -32.60
CA GLY A 78 -5.79 -5.93 -31.21
C GLY A 78 -4.65 -5.90 -30.20
N LEU A 79 -5.03 -5.73 -28.95
CA LEU A 79 -4.12 -5.76 -27.82
C LEU A 79 -3.64 -7.19 -27.54
N ARG A 80 -2.38 -7.30 -27.16
CA ARG A 80 -1.79 -8.56 -26.68
C ARG A 80 -2.25 -8.85 -25.25
N GLU A 81 -2.14 -10.10 -24.84
CA GLU A 81 -2.55 -10.57 -23.51
C GLU A 81 -2.03 -9.69 -22.34
N PRO A 82 -0.74 -9.29 -22.28
CA PRO A 82 -0.27 -8.42 -21.19
C PRO A 82 -0.98 -7.07 -21.16
N GLN A 83 -1.29 -6.49 -22.33
CA GLN A 83 -1.99 -5.22 -22.44
C GLN A 83 -3.47 -5.36 -22.05
N LEU A 84 -4.13 -6.45 -22.49
CA LEU A 84 -5.50 -6.77 -22.09
C LEU A 84 -5.61 -6.97 -20.58
N ARG A 85 -4.62 -7.63 -19.95
CA ARG A 85 -4.53 -7.82 -18.50
C ARG A 85 -4.42 -6.48 -17.76
N VAL A 86 -3.62 -5.53 -18.27
CA VAL A 86 -3.52 -4.18 -17.70
C VAL A 86 -4.87 -3.47 -17.77
N VAL A 87 -5.54 -3.48 -18.93
CA VAL A 87 -6.86 -2.86 -19.11
C VAL A 87 -7.89 -3.51 -18.19
N ALA A 88 -7.91 -4.84 -18.10
CA ALA A 88 -8.85 -5.56 -17.23
C ALA A 88 -8.66 -5.23 -15.75
N ASN A 89 -7.42 -5.16 -15.25
CA ASN A 89 -7.16 -4.78 -13.86
C ASN A 89 -7.53 -3.32 -13.57
N GLY A 90 -7.27 -2.38 -14.48
CA GLY A 90 -7.63 -0.98 -14.28
C GLY A 90 -9.13 -0.72 -14.39
N TYR A 91 -9.74 -1.17 -15.48
CA TYR A 91 -11.08 -0.75 -15.89
C TYR A 91 -12.19 -1.66 -15.39
N ILE A 92 -12.00 -2.98 -15.44
CA ILE A 92 -13.01 -3.97 -15.05
C ILE A 92 -12.93 -4.20 -13.54
N ARG A 93 -11.75 -4.58 -13.05
CA ARG A 93 -11.53 -4.85 -11.63
C ARG A 93 -11.67 -3.60 -10.78
N GLY A 94 -11.21 -2.44 -11.24
CA GLY A 94 -11.42 -1.17 -10.54
C GLY A 94 -12.91 -0.86 -10.28
N ALA A 95 -13.78 -1.15 -11.25
CA ALA A 95 -15.22 -0.99 -11.08
C ALA A 95 -15.85 -2.04 -10.14
N LEU A 96 -15.30 -3.27 -10.15
CA LEU A 96 -15.75 -4.37 -9.30
C LEU A 96 -15.34 -4.18 -7.84
N GLU A 97 -14.11 -3.72 -7.61
CA GLU A 97 -13.48 -3.66 -6.29
C GLU A 97 -13.61 -2.28 -5.60
N TYR A 98 -14.37 -1.35 -6.18
CA TYR A 98 -14.62 -0.06 -5.55
C TYR A 98 -15.24 -0.23 -4.16
N ALA A 99 -14.56 0.32 -3.14
CA ALA A 99 -14.88 0.16 -1.73
C ALA A 99 -15.06 -1.30 -1.25
N ALA A 100 -14.53 -2.29 -1.99
CA ALA A 100 -14.84 -3.71 -1.75
C ALA A 100 -14.39 -4.21 -0.38
N ALA A 101 -13.35 -3.63 0.21
CA ALA A 101 -12.95 -3.96 1.58
C ALA A 101 -14.09 -3.77 2.60
N ALA A 102 -15.01 -2.82 2.37
CA ALA A 102 -16.10 -2.51 3.28
C ALA A 102 -17.31 -3.47 3.15
N TRP A 103 -17.60 -3.97 1.94
CA TRP A 103 -18.84 -4.72 1.66
C TRP A 103 -18.61 -6.17 1.21
N LEU A 104 -17.52 -6.46 0.48
CA LEU A 104 -17.28 -7.81 -0.07
C LEU A 104 -17.10 -8.87 1.02
N PRO A 105 -16.47 -8.58 2.19
CA PRO A 105 -16.41 -9.52 3.30
C PRO A 105 -17.76 -9.88 3.94
N ALA A 106 -18.80 -9.06 3.72
CA ALA A 106 -20.16 -9.30 4.21
C ALA A 106 -21.08 -9.94 3.16
N ALA A 107 -20.65 -9.98 1.88
CA ALA A 107 -21.41 -10.63 0.83
C ALA A 107 -21.40 -12.17 1.00
N SER A 108 -22.55 -12.80 0.78
CA SER A 108 -22.68 -14.26 0.78
C SER A 108 -21.89 -14.91 -0.37
N GLU A 109 -21.51 -16.18 -0.24
CA GLU A 109 -20.80 -16.92 -1.29
C GLU A 109 -21.56 -16.93 -2.62
N SER A 110 -22.89 -17.04 -2.59
CA SER A 110 -23.71 -16.97 -3.80
C SER A 110 -23.59 -15.62 -4.51
N HIS A 111 -23.54 -14.51 -3.76
CA HIS A 111 -23.34 -13.17 -4.33
C HIS A 111 -21.90 -12.95 -4.81
N VAL A 112 -20.91 -13.50 -4.12
CA VAL A 112 -19.50 -13.46 -4.57
C VAL A 112 -19.33 -14.25 -5.88
N GLU A 113 -20.00 -15.40 -6.03
CA GLU A 113 -19.94 -16.20 -7.26
C GLU A 113 -20.46 -15.42 -8.48
N LEU A 114 -21.42 -14.50 -8.31
CA LEU A 114 -21.86 -13.60 -9.40
C LEU A 114 -20.71 -12.75 -9.93
N LEU A 115 -19.80 -12.32 -9.06
CA LEU A 115 -18.62 -11.53 -9.42
C LEU A 115 -17.50 -12.41 -9.99
N GLU A 116 -17.31 -13.62 -9.46
CA GLU A 116 -16.37 -14.61 -10.00
C GLU A 116 -16.71 -15.00 -11.45
N ILE A 117 -18.00 -15.14 -11.77
CA ILE A 117 -18.45 -15.40 -13.14
C ILE A 117 -17.95 -14.30 -14.09
N GLU A 118 -18.09 -13.02 -13.71
CA GLU A 118 -17.65 -11.90 -14.54
C GLU A 118 -16.13 -11.82 -14.66
N MET A 119 -15.39 -12.12 -13.57
CA MET A 119 -13.93 -12.19 -13.62
C MET A 119 -13.42 -13.32 -14.52
N ARG A 120 -14.05 -14.50 -14.50
CA ARG A 120 -13.74 -15.58 -15.45
C ARG A 120 -14.12 -15.22 -16.89
N ALA A 121 -15.17 -14.42 -17.09
CA ALA A 121 -15.50 -13.92 -18.42
C ALA A 121 -14.43 -12.94 -18.94
N ALA A 122 -13.90 -12.07 -18.08
CA ALA A 122 -12.75 -11.22 -18.41
C ALA A 122 -11.49 -12.04 -18.70
N ALA A 123 -11.20 -13.06 -17.88
CA ALA A 123 -10.05 -13.94 -18.07
C ALA A 123 -10.05 -14.62 -19.45
N ARG A 124 -11.20 -15.14 -19.89
CA ARG A 124 -11.33 -15.74 -21.24
C ARG A 124 -11.14 -14.74 -22.37
N VAL A 125 -11.48 -13.47 -22.15
CA VAL A 125 -11.21 -12.42 -23.15
C VAL A 125 -9.71 -12.14 -23.24
N ILE A 126 -9.01 -12.15 -22.10
CA ILE A 126 -7.55 -11.92 -22.05
C ILE A 126 -6.81 -13.07 -22.74
N THR A 127 -7.13 -14.31 -22.40
CA THR A 127 -6.38 -15.50 -22.84
C THR A 127 -6.88 -16.11 -24.14
N GLY A 128 -8.11 -15.80 -24.56
CA GLY A 128 -8.77 -16.48 -25.69
C GLY A 128 -9.19 -17.93 -25.39
N CYS A 129 -9.08 -18.40 -24.14
CA CYS A 129 -9.42 -19.76 -23.76
C CYS A 129 -10.92 -20.08 -23.95
N PRO A 130 -11.28 -21.34 -24.29
CA PRO A 130 -12.67 -21.76 -24.45
C PRO A 130 -13.46 -21.72 -23.13
N VAL A 131 -14.79 -21.83 -23.24
CA VAL A 131 -15.69 -21.81 -22.08
C VAL A 131 -15.43 -23.00 -21.14
N SER A 132 -15.02 -24.14 -21.69
CA SER A 132 -14.72 -25.40 -20.97
C SER A 132 -13.44 -25.36 -20.14
N THR A 133 -12.57 -24.35 -20.28
CA THR A 133 -11.33 -24.27 -19.51
C THR A 133 -11.62 -24.24 -18.00
N PRO A 134 -10.95 -25.08 -17.19
CA PRO A 134 -11.11 -25.09 -15.74
C PRO A 134 -10.83 -23.73 -15.10
N ARG A 135 -11.50 -23.46 -13.96
CA ARG A 135 -11.58 -22.13 -13.34
C ARG A 135 -10.22 -21.59 -12.90
N ASP A 136 -9.44 -22.38 -12.19
CA ASP A 136 -8.19 -21.92 -11.58
C ASP A 136 -7.05 -21.78 -12.61
N PRO A 137 -6.83 -22.75 -13.53
CA PRO A 137 -5.88 -22.58 -14.62
C PRO A 137 -6.18 -21.36 -15.50
N LEU A 138 -7.47 -21.11 -15.79
CA LEU A 138 -7.88 -19.94 -16.57
C LEU A 138 -7.46 -18.62 -15.90
N LEU A 139 -7.68 -18.50 -14.59
CA LEU A 139 -7.33 -17.29 -13.84
C LEU A 139 -5.82 -17.12 -13.70
N ALA A 140 -5.09 -18.24 -13.50
CA ALA A 140 -3.63 -18.25 -13.46
C ALA A 140 -3.03 -17.77 -14.79
N GLU A 141 -3.47 -18.32 -15.93
CA GLU A 141 -3.02 -17.92 -17.28
C GLU A 141 -3.34 -16.44 -17.54
N ALA A 142 -4.55 -16.01 -17.20
CA ALA A 142 -4.94 -14.61 -17.33
C ALA A 142 -4.17 -13.67 -16.39
N GLY A 143 -3.38 -14.17 -15.44
CA GLY A 143 -2.72 -13.38 -14.40
C GLY A 143 -3.72 -12.60 -13.53
N LEU A 144 -4.89 -13.19 -13.28
CA LEU A 144 -5.97 -12.59 -12.50
C LEU A 144 -6.19 -13.35 -11.19
N VAL A 145 -6.13 -12.63 -10.07
CA VAL A 145 -6.44 -13.19 -8.75
C VAL A 145 -7.97 -13.34 -8.59
N PRO A 146 -8.50 -14.51 -8.15
CA PRO A 146 -9.93 -14.73 -7.90
C PRO A 146 -10.56 -13.71 -6.95
N VAL A 147 -11.85 -13.43 -7.10
CA VAL A 147 -12.58 -12.46 -6.25
C VAL A 147 -12.55 -12.90 -4.78
N ARG A 148 -12.64 -14.21 -4.49
CA ARG A 148 -12.54 -14.75 -3.12
C ARG A 148 -11.19 -14.43 -2.47
N ALA A 149 -10.09 -14.69 -3.15
CA ALA A 149 -8.76 -14.37 -2.63
C ALA A 149 -8.59 -12.86 -2.41
N ARG A 150 -9.24 -12.03 -3.25
CA ARG A 150 -9.26 -10.57 -3.08
C ARG A 150 -10.08 -10.12 -1.89
N ARG A 151 -11.21 -10.75 -1.61
CA ARG A 151 -11.99 -10.48 -0.41
C ARG A 151 -11.12 -10.57 0.83
N ASP A 152 -10.33 -11.64 0.93
CA ASP A 152 -9.48 -11.91 2.07
C ASP A 152 -8.32 -10.89 2.15
N LEU A 153 -7.65 -10.62 1.03
CA LEU A 153 -6.60 -9.61 0.96
C LEU A 153 -7.10 -8.18 1.28
N LEU A 154 -8.24 -7.78 0.74
CA LEU A 154 -8.82 -6.45 0.96
C LEU A 154 -9.27 -6.28 2.43
N ALA A 155 -9.84 -7.33 3.02
CA ALA A 155 -10.19 -7.35 4.43
C ALA A 155 -8.94 -7.23 5.32
N ALA A 156 -7.89 -8.02 5.05
CA ALA A 156 -6.63 -7.94 5.78
C ALA A 156 -6.00 -6.55 5.67
N ARG A 157 -5.97 -5.96 4.47
CA ARG A 157 -5.47 -4.59 4.24
C ARG A 157 -6.27 -3.55 5.03
N LEU A 158 -7.59 -3.67 5.08
CA LEU A 158 -8.42 -2.76 5.88
C LEU A 158 -8.17 -2.93 7.38
N SER A 159 -7.96 -4.16 7.86
CA SER A 159 -7.56 -4.43 9.24
C SER A 159 -6.21 -3.79 9.58
N CYS A 160 -5.19 -3.94 8.74
CA CYS A 160 -3.90 -3.27 8.95
C CYS A 160 -4.03 -1.74 8.85
N LEU A 161 -4.82 -1.23 7.90
CA LEU A 161 -5.11 0.20 7.79
C LEU A 161 -5.73 0.75 9.09
N ALA A 162 -6.72 0.06 9.64
CA ALA A 162 -7.36 0.46 10.89
C ALA A 162 -6.40 0.39 12.08
N ALA A 163 -5.62 -0.69 12.20
CA ALA A 163 -4.62 -0.84 13.25
C ALA A 163 -3.50 0.21 13.18
N SER A 164 -3.16 0.69 11.98
CA SER A 164 -2.17 1.76 11.78
C SER A 164 -2.67 3.16 12.15
N GLN A 165 -3.94 3.36 12.48
CA GLN A 165 -4.40 4.69 12.93
C GLN A 165 -4.00 4.96 14.38
N ARG A 166 -3.94 6.24 14.75
CA ARG A 166 -3.78 6.70 16.14
C ARG A 166 -4.82 6.13 17.09
N SER A 167 -4.44 6.06 18.36
CA SER A 167 -5.40 5.84 19.44
C SER A 167 -6.50 6.90 19.41
N GLY A 168 -7.76 6.49 19.56
CA GLY A 168 -8.92 7.38 19.48
C GLY A 168 -9.48 7.60 18.06
N ASP A 169 -8.81 7.13 17.00
CA ASP A 169 -9.36 7.18 15.66
C ASP A 169 -10.62 6.29 15.53
N PRO A 170 -11.74 6.79 14.95
CA PRO A 170 -12.97 6.01 14.85
C PRO A 170 -12.82 4.70 14.09
N LEU A 171 -11.97 4.63 13.06
CA LEU A 171 -11.75 3.41 12.28
C LEU A 171 -11.03 2.35 13.13
N ARG A 172 -10.03 2.77 13.92
CA ARG A 172 -9.34 1.87 14.86
C ARG A 172 -10.27 1.39 15.95
N ALA A 173 -11.05 2.29 16.54
CA ALA A 173 -12.06 1.93 17.54
C ALA A 173 -13.06 0.90 17.00
N VAL A 174 -13.55 1.08 15.76
CA VAL A 174 -14.42 0.10 15.11
C VAL A 174 -13.70 -1.24 14.88
N ALA A 175 -12.42 -1.24 14.51
CA ALA A 175 -11.65 -2.46 14.30
C ALA A 175 -11.49 -3.29 15.58
N GLU A 176 -11.20 -2.61 16.69
CA GLU A 176 -10.94 -3.20 18.01
C GLU A 176 -12.24 -3.56 18.75
N ALA A 177 -13.36 -2.91 18.41
CA ALA A 177 -14.65 -3.19 19.03
C ALA A 177 -15.10 -4.64 18.82
N THR A 178 -15.49 -5.29 19.92
CA THR A 178 -16.14 -6.60 19.86
C THR A 178 -17.65 -6.41 19.88
N ALA A 179 -18.34 -6.93 18.86
CA ALA A 179 -19.81 -6.92 18.79
C ALA A 179 -20.34 -8.36 18.87
N PRO A 180 -21.42 -8.61 19.64
CA PRO A 180 -22.04 -9.92 19.69
C PRO A 180 -22.58 -10.28 18.30
N ARG A 181 -22.38 -11.53 17.91
CA ARG A 181 -22.88 -12.06 16.64
C ARG A 181 -24.06 -12.95 16.91
N ARG A 182 -25.17 -12.65 16.26
CA ARG A 182 -26.32 -13.55 16.27
C ARG A 182 -26.05 -14.83 15.45
N LEU A 183 -25.47 -14.70 14.26
CA LEU A 183 -25.19 -15.82 13.36
C LEU A 183 -23.68 -15.92 13.08
N ARG A 184 -23.15 -17.16 13.07
CA ARG A 184 -21.75 -17.43 12.72
C ARG A 184 -21.41 -17.06 11.27
N THR A 185 -22.40 -17.13 10.38
CA THR A 185 -22.28 -16.82 8.95
C THR A 185 -22.26 -15.31 8.66
N THR A 186 -22.64 -14.47 9.61
CA THR A 186 -22.53 -13.02 9.48
C THR A 186 -21.07 -12.62 9.75
N THR A 187 -20.28 -12.50 8.69
CA THR A 187 -18.90 -12.03 8.73
C THR A 187 -18.80 -10.60 8.22
N GLY A 188 -17.88 -9.83 8.79
CA GLY A 188 -17.47 -8.55 8.23
C GLY A 188 -15.99 -8.54 7.86
N TRP A 189 -15.50 -7.37 7.48
CA TRP A 189 -14.08 -7.18 7.14
C TRP A 189 -13.16 -7.49 8.32
N ARG A 190 -13.60 -7.27 9.57
CA ARG A 190 -12.83 -7.58 10.78
C ARG A 190 -12.46 -9.06 10.87
N ASP A 191 -13.43 -9.94 10.62
CA ASP A 191 -13.24 -11.38 10.78
C ASP A 191 -12.50 -12.01 9.63
N THR A 192 -12.91 -11.61 8.43
CA THR A 192 -12.27 -12.07 7.22
C THR A 192 -10.82 -11.59 7.19
N GLY A 193 -10.57 -10.35 7.62
CA GLY A 193 -9.22 -9.82 7.80
C GLY A 193 -8.43 -10.55 8.87
N ALA A 194 -9.00 -10.78 10.07
CA ALA A 194 -8.33 -11.53 11.12
C ALA A 194 -7.97 -12.96 10.69
N ARG A 195 -8.90 -13.68 10.04
CA ARG A 195 -8.62 -15.02 9.48
C ARG A 195 -7.55 -14.96 8.39
N ALA A 196 -7.62 -14.00 7.48
CA ALA A 196 -6.63 -13.84 6.42
C ALA A 196 -5.22 -13.56 6.98
N LEU A 197 -5.11 -12.75 8.04
CA LEU A 197 -3.84 -12.48 8.71
C LEU A 197 -3.29 -13.72 9.44
N VAL A 198 -4.16 -14.56 10.02
CA VAL A 198 -3.77 -15.88 10.57
C VAL A 198 -3.25 -16.79 9.48
N SER A 199 -4.02 -16.95 8.39
CA SER A 199 -3.63 -17.80 7.26
C SER A 199 -2.33 -17.37 6.60
N ALA A 200 -2.03 -16.07 6.62
CA ALA A 200 -0.77 -15.51 6.13
C ALA A 200 0.38 -15.57 7.15
N GLY A 201 0.15 -16.02 8.39
CA GLY A 201 1.19 -16.10 9.43
C GLY A 201 1.67 -14.75 9.96
N VAL A 202 0.89 -13.68 9.78
CA VAL A 202 1.29 -12.30 10.11
C VAL A 202 0.42 -11.63 11.17
N ARG A 203 -0.50 -12.35 11.80
CA ARG A 203 -1.39 -11.79 12.84
C ARG A 203 -0.63 -11.13 13.98
N ASP A 204 0.48 -11.71 14.41
CA ASP A 204 1.26 -11.23 15.56
C ASP A 204 2.37 -10.25 15.14
N VAL A 205 2.39 -9.81 13.87
CA VAL A 205 3.30 -8.76 13.42
C VAL A 205 2.73 -7.41 13.88
N PRO A 206 3.48 -6.62 14.67
CA PRO A 206 3.04 -5.29 15.03
C PRO A 206 2.80 -4.42 13.79
N VAL A 207 1.64 -3.78 13.72
CA VAL A 207 1.33 -2.81 12.68
C VAL A 207 1.82 -1.45 13.16
N GLU A 208 2.71 -0.84 12.39
CA GLU A 208 3.20 0.51 12.69
C GLU A 208 2.10 1.56 12.52
N GLU A 209 2.12 2.56 13.40
CA GLU A 209 1.28 3.74 13.23
C GLU A 209 1.67 4.49 11.95
N ARG A 210 0.66 4.90 11.19
CA ARG A 210 0.85 5.71 9.99
C ARG A 210 1.34 7.10 10.36
N LEU A 211 2.10 7.71 9.46
CA LEU A 211 2.38 9.14 9.54
C LEU A 211 1.10 9.96 9.33
N HIS A 212 0.62 10.59 10.41
CA HIS A 212 -0.55 11.47 10.38
C HIS A 212 -0.20 12.96 10.28
N VAL A 213 0.97 13.34 10.78
CA VAL A 213 1.50 14.70 10.69
C VAL A 213 2.73 14.64 9.82
N THR A 214 2.61 15.15 8.60
CA THR A 214 3.73 15.30 7.68
C THR A 214 4.65 16.42 8.17
N ILE A 215 5.91 16.35 7.77
CA ILE A 215 6.81 17.49 7.94
C ILE A 215 6.28 18.61 7.04
N PRO A 216 6.18 19.87 7.49
CA PRO A 216 5.71 20.94 6.64
C PRO A 216 6.56 21.05 5.36
N PRO A 217 5.95 21.16 4.17
CA PRO A 217 6.67 21.06 2.90
C PRO A 217 7.59 22.25 2.62
N TRP A 218 7.41 23.37 3.32
CA TRP A 218 8.30 24.55 3.24
C TRP A 218 9.49 24.46 4.20
N ILE A 219 9.62 23.39 4.99
CA ILE A 219 10.88 23.06 5.65
C ILE A 219 11.77 22.47 4.57
N ASP A 220 12.40 23.37 3.84
CA ASP A 220 13.45 23.06 2.89
C ASP A 220 14.79 23.25 3.59
N ASP A 221 15.70 22.32 3.38
CA ASP A 221 17.04 22.40 3.90
C ASP A 221 18.01 22.15 2.77
N THR A 222 18.50 23.25 2.19
CA THR A 222 19.47 23.23 1.09
C THR A 222 20.79 22.55 1.49
N ARG A 223 21.01 22.28 2.79
CA ARG A 223 22.15 21.52 3.30
C ARG A 223 22.02 20.02 3.05
N VAL A 224 20.79 19.51 2.87
CA VAL A 224 20.53 18.09 2.58
C VAL A 224 20.44 17.89 1.07
N GLN A 225 21.39 17.15 0.49
CA GLN A 225 21.40 16.88 -0.94
C GLN A 225 21.28 15.39 -1.22
N PHE A 226 20.31 15.01 -2.06
CA PHE A 226 20.18 13.65 -2.58
C PHE A 226 20.75 13.60 -4.00
N ARG A 227 21.72 12.73 -4.24
CA ARG A 227 22.16 12.35 -5.58
C ARG A 227 21.64 10.94 -5.86
N LEU A 228 20.89 10.80 -6.96
CA LEU A 228 20.33 9.51 -7.40
C LEU A 228 21.15 8.90 -8.54
N ASP A 229 22.13 9.64 -9.03
CA ASP A 229 23.08 9.23 -10.04
C ASP A 229 24.50 9.59 -9.60
N ILE A 230 25.47 8.93 -10.22
CA ILE A 230 26.91 9.15 -10.04
C ILE A 230 27.49 9.94 -11.23
N GLY A 231 26.69 10.80 -11.87
CA GLY A 231 27.11 11.73 -12.92
C GLY A 231 27.40 11.13 -14.32
N ASN A 232 27.65 9.82 -14.42
CA ASN A 232 27.90 9.14 -15.69
C ASN A 232 26.84 8.06 -15.94
N HIS A 233 26.10 8.14 -17.05
CA HIS A 233 25.11 7.15 -17.44
C HIS A 233 25.76 5.80 -17.76
N ILE A 234 26.09 5.01 -16.73
CA ILE A 234 26.64 3.67 -16.88
C ILE A 234 25.48 2.69 -16.98
N SER A 235 25.43 1.97 -18.11
CA SER A 235 24.45 0.92 -18.34
C SER A 235 24.44 -0.09 -17.19
N ARG A 236 23.25 -0.57 -16.82
CA ARG A 236 23.10 -1.68 -15.86
C ARG A 236 23.74 -2.98 -16.36
N THR A 237 23.96 -3.10 -17.66
CA THR A 237 24.60 -4.25 -18.31
C THR A 237 26.11 -4.10 -18.45
N ALA A 238 26.70 -3.00 -17.97
CA ALA A 238 28.15 -2.82 -18.00
C ALA A 238 28.85 -3.88 -17.11
N PRO A 239 30.07 -4.32 -17.47
CA PRO A 239 30.84 -5.27 -16.66
C PRO A 239 31.04 -4.77 -15.21
N PRO A 240 31.09 -5.68 -14.22
CA PRO A 240 31.33 -5.35 -12.81
C PRO A 240 32.51 -4.40 -12.58
N ASP A 241 33.66 -4.68 -13.19
CA ASP A 241 34.88 -3.87 -13.02
C ASP A 241 34.71 -2.43 -13.50
N VAL A 242 34.05 -2.23 -14.64
CA VAL A 242 33.75 -0.90 -15.18
C VAL A 242 32.80 -0.14 -14.26
N ARG A 243 31.82 -0.82 -13.65
CA ARG A 243 30.91 -0.19 -12.68
C ARG A 243 31.64 0.21 -11.41
N ARG A 244 32.58 -0.62 -10.95
CA ARG A 244 33.40 -0.39 -9.76
C ARG A 244 34.36 0.77 -9.96
N GLU A 245 35.17 0.73 -11.02
CA GLU A 245 36.14 1.79 -11.35
C GLU A 245 35.46 3.17 -11.39
N ARG A 246 34.29 3.25 -12.03
CA ARG A 246 33.54 4.51 -12.11
C ARG A 246 32.94 4.96 -10.78
N ALA A 247 32.53 4.01 -9.93
CA ALA A 247 32.08 4.34 -8.59
C ALA A 247 33.24 4.88 -7.75
N GLU A 248 34.41 4.24 -7.82
CA GLU A 248 35.64 4.68 -7.16
C GLU A 248 36.07 6.07 -7.66
N GLU A 249 36.04 6.32 -8.98
CA GLU A 249 36.30 7.65 -9.55
C GLU A 249 35.35 8.73 -9.02
N HIS A 250 34.05 8.43 -8.91
CA HIS A 250 33.08 9.38 -8.37
C HIS A 250 33.31 9.63 -6.88
N LEU A 251 33.58 8.58 -6.11
CA LEU A 251 33.88 8.70 -4.68
C LEU A 251 35.12 9.55 -4.44
N ALA A 252 36.15 9.42 -5.29
CA ALA A 252 37.36 10.23 -5.23
C ALA A 252 37.15 11.73 -5.56
N THR A 253 35.98 12.13 -6.09
CA THR A 253 35.63 13.56 -6.27
C THR A 253 35.09 14.22 -5.01
N LEU A 254 34.81 13.43 -3.97
CA LEU A 254 34.22 13.91 -2.73
C LEU A 254 35.32 14.21 -1.70
N PRO A 255 35.05 15.07 -0.70
CA PRO A 255 36.05 15.41 0.32
C PRO A 255 36.49 14.19 1.14
N ASP A 256 37.80 14.04 1.31
CA ASP A 256 38.39 12.98 2.16
C ASP A 256 38.13 13.23 3.66
N ASP A 257 37.97 14.49 4.07
CA ASP A 257 37.73 14.94 5.46
C ASP A 257 36.25 14.89 5.89
N ALA A 258 35.47 14.03 5.23
CA ALA A 258 34.05 13.80 5.50
C ALA A 258 33.82 12.67 6.50
N VAL A 259 32.63 12.68 7.12
CA VAL A 259 32.10 11.52 7.83
C VAL A 259 31.42 10.61 6.81
N TRP A 260 31.95 9.41 6.61
CA TRP A 260 31.42 8.45 5.64
C TRP A 260 30.47 7.47 6.32
N VAL A 261 29.28 7.29 5.75
CA VAL A 261 28.29 6.32 6.21
C VAL A 261 27.98 5.36 5.07
N TRP A 262 28.30 4.09 5.21
CA TRP A 262 27.95 3.04 4.26
C TRP A 262 26.79 2.24 4.81
N SER A 263 25.59 2.37 4.25
CA SER A 263 24.39 1.65 4.70
C SER A 263 24.01 0.51 3.78
N ASP A 264 23.51 -0.57 4.36
CA ASP A 264 22.96 -1.72 3.62
C ASP A 264 21.76 -2.32 4.36
N GLY A 265 20.73 -2.69 3.62
CA GLY A 265 19.51 -3.29 4.14
C GLY A 265 19.00 -4.40 3.24
N SER A 266 18.73 -5.57 3.83
CA SER A 266 18.20 -6.72 3.11
C SER A 266 16.95 -7.29 3.75
N ALA A 267 16.16 -7.97 2.94
CA ALA A 267 15.01 -8.76 3.36
C ALA A 267 15.00 -10.08 2.59
N GLU A 268 14.85 -11.19 3.31
CA GLU A 268 14.74 -12.53 2.73
C GLU A 268 13.49 -12.60 1.84
N GLY A 269 13.68 -13.09 0.60
CA GLY A 269 12.61 -13.10 -0.41
C GLY A 269 12.03 -11.71 -0.74
N GLY A 270 12.67 -10.63 -0.28
CA GLY A 270 12.18 -9.25 -0.39
C GLY A 270 11.00 -8.90 0.52
N VAL A 271 10.61 -9.78 1.44
CA VAL A 271 9.38 -9.60 2.25
C VAL A 271 9.50 -9.98 3.73
N SER A 272 10.53 -10.72 4.13
CA SER A 272 10.67 -11.24 5.50
C SER A 272 12.09 -11.12 6.06
N ALA A 273 12.23 -11.35 7.37
CA ALA A 273 13.52 -11.42 8.07
C ALA A 273 14.46 -10.25 7.71
N GLY A 274 13.96 -9.02 7.81
CA GLY A 274 14.71 -7.84 7.42
C GLY A 274 15.87 -7.56 8.37
N GLY A 275 17.07 -7.41 7.82
CA GLY A 275 18.28 -6.99 8.51
C GLY A 275 18.82 -5.69 7.94
N SER A 276 19.41 -4.86 8.78
CA SER A 276 20.01 -3.59 8.39
C SER A 276 21.35 -3.41 9.07
N GLY A 277 22.29 -2.76 8.39
CA GLY A 277 23.59 -2.44 8.93
C GLY A 277 24.16 -1.16 8.34
N ALA A 278 25.04 -0.51 9.08
CA ALA A 278 25.80 0.61 8.57
C ALA A 278 27.22 0.63 9.15
N LEU A 279 28.18 1.10 8.35
CA LEU A 279 29.53 1.42 8.78
C LEU A 279 29.70 2.93 8.72
N ILE A 280 30.11 3.53 9.83
CA ILE A 280 30.42 4.96 9.94
C ILE A 280 31.93 5.09 10.10
N ILE A 281 32.56 5.94 9.29
CA ILE A 281 33.99 6.25 9.37
C ILE A 281 34.12 7.74 9.61
N LEU A 282 34.70 8.11 10.75
CA LEU A 282 34.96 9.50 11.11
C LEU A 282 36.23 10.03 10.39
N PRO A 283 36.43 11.35 10.28
CA PRO A 283 37.65 11.93 9.72
C PRO A 283 38.94 11.50 10.45
N SER A 284 38.83 11.09 11.72
CA SER A 284 39.93 10.52 12.50
C SER A 284 40.35 9.12 12.04
N GLY A 285 39.57 8.48 11.16
CA GLY A 285 39.69 7.06 10.81
C GLY A 285 39.01 6.11 11.82
N GLU A 286 38.35 6.64 12.85
CA GLU A 286 37.57 5.82 13.78
C GLU A 286 36.33 5.24 13.10
N GLU A 287 36.11 3.93 13.30
CA GLU A 287 35.02 3.18 12.70
C GLU A 287 33.94 2.81 13.73
N HIS A 288 32.67 2.96 13.34
CA HIS A 288 31.53 2.50 14.12
C HIS A 288 30.60 1.63 13.27
N GLU A 289 30.33 0.41 13.72
CA GLU A 289 29.38 -0.49 13.09
C GLU A 289 28.01 -0.44 13.79
N LEU A 290 26.96 -0.47 12.97
CA LEU A 290 25.57 -0.63 13.36
C LEU A 290 25.03 -1.93 12.78
N ARG A 291 24.28 -2.68 13.59
CA ARG A 291 23.38 -3.73 13.11
C ARG A 291 22.04 -3.58 13.80
N ALA A 292 20.96 -3.58 13.04
CA ALA A 292 19.61 -3.45 13.57
C ALA A 292 18.62 -4.36 12.84
N PRO A 293 17.64 -4.94 13.56
CA PRO A 293 16.54 -5.65 12.93
C PRO A 293 15.61 -4.66 12.22
N ALA A 294 15.32 -4.91 10.93
CA ALA A 294 14.37 -4.10 10.16
C ALA A 294 12.92 -4.61 10.25
N GLY A 295 12.73 -5.80 10.83
CA GLY A 295 11.45 -6.39 11.17
C GLY A 295 11.21 -7.76 10.55
N ARG A 296 10.32 -8.56 11.15
CA ARG A 296 9.97 -9.90 10.66
C ARG A 296 9.34 -9.87 9.26
N ILE A 297 8.50 -8.86 8.99
CA ILE A 297 7.96 -8.55 7.67
C ILE A 297 8.55 -7.21 7.25
N CYS A 298 9.34 -7.22 6.18
CA CYS A 298 10.17 -6.08 5.79
C CYS A 298 10.39 -6.11 4.28
N SER A 299 10.37 -4.93 3.64
CA SER A 299 10.90 -4.79 2.29
C SER A 299 12.36 -4.37 2.33
N SER A 300 13.14 -4.66 1.29
CA SER A 300 14.53 -4.17 1.22
C SER A 300 14.60 -2.64 1.35
N THR A 301 13.67 -1.90 0.74
CA THR A 301 13.57 -0.43 0.91
C THR A 301 13.40 0.00 2.37
N ARG A 302 12.62 -0.76 3.15
CA ARG A 302 12.46 -0.47 4.58
C ARG A 302 13.75 -0.77 5.35
N ALA A 303 14.40 -1.90 5.08
CA ALA A 303 15.66 -2.27 5.73
C ALA A 303 16.74 -1.20 5.52
N GLU A 304 16.82 -0.67 4.31
CA GLU A 304 17.72 0.43 3.93
C GLU A 304 17.43 1.71 4.72
N LEU A 305 16.15 2.10 4.82
CA LEU A 305 15.77 3.26 5.63
C LEU A 305 16.04 3.06 7.12
N VAL A 306 15.97 1.82 7.64
CA VAL A 306 16.36 1.50 9.02
C VAL A 306 17.87 1.64 9.21
N ALA A 307 18.68 1.18 8.25
CA ALA A 307 20.14 1.37 8.26
C ALA A 307 20.51 2.85 8.30
N ILE A 308 19.95 3.64 7.37
CA ILE A 308 20.18 5.10 7.30
C ILE A 308 19.75 5.76 8.60
N ARG A 309 18.53 5.48 9.10
CA ARG A 309 18.05 6.05 10.37
C ARG A 309 19.01 5.72 11.52
N GLY A 310 19.40 4.46 11.67
CA GLY A 310 20.29 4.01 12.74
C GLY A 310 21.67 4.67 12.68
N ALA A 311 22.19 4.89 11.47
CA ALA A 311 23.45 5.60 11.28
C ALA A 311 23.33 7.07 11.70
N LEU A 312 22.28 7.78 11.24
CA LEU A 312 22.06 9.18 11.62
C LEU A 312 21.80 9.35 13.13
N GLU A 313 21.07 8.42 13.76
CA GLU A 313 20.88 8.41 15.21
C GLU A 313 22.20 8.20 15.96
N MET A 314 23.08 7.33 15.44
CA MET A 314 24.42 7.12 16.02
C MET A 314 25.28 8.37 15.88
N LEU A 315 25.27 9.01 14.71
CA LEU A 315 25.96 10.28 14.48
C LEU A 315 25.55 11.35 15.51
N LEU A 316 24.25 11.51 15.78
CA LEU A 316 23.78 12.46 16.80
C LEU A 316 24.25 12.14 18.24
N ARG A 317 24.61 10.89 18.54
CA ARG A 317 25.14 10.49 19.86
C ARG A 317 26.66 10.68 19.96
N LEU A 318 27.36 10.75 18.83
CA LEU A 318 28.80 11.02 18.76
C LEU A 318 29.03 12.52 18.99
N GLU A 319 28.75 12.99 20.20
CA GLU A 319 29.05 14.35 20.64
C GLU A 319 30.58 14.56 20.63
N GLY A 320 31.07 15.43 19.73
CA GLY A 320 32.48 15.85 19.68
C GLY A 320 33.28 15.45 18.42
N GLY A 321 32.73 14.58 17.55
CA GLY A 321 33.40 14.13 16.31
C GLY A 321 32.83 14.70 15.00
N LEU A 322 31.60 15.20 15.02
CA LEU A 322 30.98 15.91 13.90
C LEU A 322 31.38 17.38 13.90
N ALA A 323 32.67 17.69 13.78
CA ALA A 323 33.08 19.05 13.40
C ALA A 323 32.30 19.51 12.14
N GLU A 324 32.47 20.74 11.65
CA GLU A 324 31.80 21.23 10.41
C GLU A 324 31.98 20.33 9.15
N SER A 325 32.69 19.21 9.27
CA SER A 325 32.72 18.05 8.39
C SER A 325 31.36 17.71 7.77
N LEU A 326 31.40 17.54 6.46
CA LEU A 326 30.30 17.05 5.65
C LEU A 326 30.00 15.59 6.00
N VAL A 327 28.72 15.24 6.15
CA VAL A 327 28.30 13.84 6.26
C VAL A 327 27.97 13.31 4.86
N ILE A 328 28.59 12.21 4.46
CA ILE A 328 28.32 11.52 3.19
C ILE A 328 27.70 10.16 3.49
N VAL A 329 26.43 9.98 3.12
CA VAL A 329 25.72 8.71 3.28
C VAL A 329 25.63 8.01 1.93
N CYS A 330 26.15 6.81 1.89
CA CYS A 330 26.34 5.95 0.75
C CYS A 330 25.37 4.75 0.85
N ALA A 331 24.33 4.71 0.00
CA ALA A 331 23.30 3.66 0.02
C ALA A 331 23.02 3.10 -1.38
N ASP A 332 22.81 1.78 -1.52
CA ASP A 332 22.63 1.15 -2.84
C ASP A 332 21.17 1.10 -3.32
N SER A 333 20.25 1.52 -2.46
CA SER A 333 18.81 1.43 -2.69
C SER A 333 18.26 2.69 -3.35
N GLN A 334 18.22 2.68 -4.68
CA GLN A 334 17.59 3.75 -5.47
C GLN A 334 16.15 4.03 -5.03
N ALA A 335 15.41 3.01 -4.57
CA ALA A 335 14.05 3.18 -4.07
C ALA A 335 14.00 3.93 -2.73
N ALA A 336 14.92 3.64 -1.80
CA ALA A 336 15.01 4.36 -0.53
C ALA A 336 15.44 5.81 -0.75
N LEU A 337 16.46 6.01 -1.59
CA LEU A 337 16.96 7.34 -1.94
C LEU A 337 15.88 8.17 -2.66
N ALA A 338 15.17 7.60 -3.64
CA ALA A 338 14.09 8.31 -4.32
C ALA A 338 12.93 8.66 -3.36
N THR A 339 12.63 7.80 -2.39
CA THR A 339 11.63 8.08 -1.35
C THR A 339 12.04 9.29 -0.53
N LEU A 340 13.28 9.34 -0.06
CA LEU A 340 13.78 10.47 0.73
C LEU A 340 13.90 11.75 -0.13
N ALA A 341 14.44 11.64 -1.35
CA ALA A 341 14.62 12.75 -2.28
C ALA A 341 13.33 13.45 -2.72
N SER A 342 12.17 12.82 -2.54
CA SER A 342 10.86 13.46 -2.76
C SER A 342 10.59 14.64 -1.81
N GLY A 343 11.41 14.82 -0.78
CA GLY A 343 11.35 15.93 0.18
C GLY A 343 10.73 15.53 1.51
N ALA A 344 10.98 16.35 2.54
CA ALA A 344 10.51 16.09 3.91
C ALA A 344 8.98 16.03 4.00
N GLY A 345 8.27 16.92 3.30
CA GLY A 345 6.81 16.96 3.30
C GLY A 345 6.13 15.88 2.47
N SER A 346 6.87 15.21 1.59
CA SER A 346 6.36 14.13 0.73
C SER A 346 6.45 12.75 1.39
N GLN A 347 7.02 12.66 2.59
CA GLN A 347 7.16 11.39 3.29
C GLN A 347 5.79 10.81 3.68
N ALA A 348 5.56 9.56 3.32
CA ALA A 348 4.30 8.84 3.60
C ALA A 348 4.40 7.85 4.76
N THR A 349 5.61 7.60 5.28
CA THR A 349 5.87 6.62 6.35
C THR A 349 6.49 7.29 7.57
N ALA A 350 6.21 6.74 8.75
CA ALA A 350 6.83 7.22 10.00
C ALA A 350 8.35 7.09 9.96
N LEU A 351 8.86 6.01 9.35
CA LEU A 351 10.29 5.78 9.15
C LEU A 351 10.94 6.84 8.25
N GLY A 352 10.37 7.13 7.08
CA GLY A 352 10.89 8.17 6.18
C GLY A 352 10.86 9.56 6.81
N ALA A 353 9.79 9.88 7.55
CA ALA A 353 9.72 11.13 8.32
C ALA A 353 10.74 11.18 9.47
N ALA A 354 11.03 10.05 10.13
CA ALA A 354 12.06 9.98 11.16
C ALA A 354 13.45 10.24 10.57
N VAL A 355 13.79 9.64 9.43
CA VAL A 355 15.04 9.91 8.72
C VAL A 355 15.16 11.40 8.39
N TRP A 356 14.12 12.01 7.82
CA TRP A 356 14.12 13.44 7.52
C TRP A 356 14.29 14.33 8.77
N ARG A 357 13.65 14.00 9.89
CA ARG A 357 13.85 14.75 11.15
C ARG A 357 15.31 14.70 11.61
N LEU A 358 15.98 13.57 11.45
CA LEU A 358 17.40 13.44 11.78
C LEU A 358 18.28 14.26 10.83
N LEU A 359 17.98 14.22 9.53
CA LEU A 359 18.71 14.99 8.51
C LEU A 359 18.61 16.51 8.73
N LEU A 360 17.46 17.00 9.20
CA LEU A 360 17.24 18.43 9.47
C LEU A 360 18.01 18.94 10.71
N VAL A 361 18.39 18.04 11.61
CA VAL A 361 19.09 18.38 12.86
C VAL A 361 20.61 18.26 12.71
N LEU A 362 21.10 17.40 11.82
CA LEU A 362 22.52 17.21 11.58
C LEU A 362 23.17 18.43 10.85
N PRO A 363 24.50 18.59 10.94
CA PRO A 363 25.27 19.45 10.03
C PRO A 363 25.06 19.03 8.55
N ALA A 364 25.57 19.82 7.60
CA ALA A 364 25.31 19.58 6.17
C ALA A 364 25.56 18.12 5.75
N ALA A 365 24.55 17.50 5.12
CA ALA A 365 24.54 16.08 4.79
C ALA A 365 24.29 15.86 3.30
N ARG A 366 25.17 15.10 2.64
CA ARG A 366 24.99 14.60 1.27
C ARG A 366 24.70 13.11 1.29
N ILE A 367 23.67 12.70 0.57
CA ILE A 367 23.29 11.30 0.43
C ILE A 367 23.47 10.90 -1.03
N LEU A 368 24.29 9.88 -1.26
CA LEU A 368 24.78 9.43 -2.55
C LEU A 368 24.42 7.94 -2.78
N PRO A 369 24.29 7.51 -4.05
CA PRO A 369 24.07 6.13 -4.38
C PRO A 369 25.39 5.35 -4.36
N THR A 370 25.40 4.15 -3.81
CA THR A 370 26.47 3.16 -4.02
C THR A 370 26.03 2.10 -5.00
N ARG A 371 26.94 1.60 -5.85
CA ARG A 371 26.66 0.42 -6.67
C ARG A 371 27.49 -0.73 -6.11
N LYS A 372 26.83 -1.77 -5.60
CA LYS A 372 27.50 -3.04 -5.28
C LYS A 372 28.19 -3.58 -6.55
N SER A 373 29.45 -3.96 -6.37
CA SER A 373 30.34 -4.63 -7.33
C SER A 373 29.63 -5.76 -8.06
#